data_AF-A0A351FNN1-F1
#
_entry.id   AF-A0A351FNN1-F1
#
_cell.length_a   1.000
_cell.length_b   1.000
_cell.length_c   1.000
_cell.angle_alpha   90.00
_cell.angle_beta   90.00
_cell.angle_gamma   90.00
#
_symmetry.space_group_name_H-M   'P 1'
#
loop_
_entity.id
_entity.type
_entity.pdbx_description
1 polymer ?
#
loop_
_entity_poly.entity_id
_entity_poly.type
_entity_poly.pdbx_seq_one_letter_code
_entity_poly.pdbx_strand_id
1 'polypeptide(L)'
;MFWFPVIPRDDFFQKNGAVAAKALSCRLPLIVRCSLTPEIIAILLLTLLFVGSCIAWLTNLLGLPGNWMIVLAAAIYAYLWYSWGWETGMTAIEWPGVVILFVLALLGEGLELVAGAAGAKGVGGSKRGAILSFLVSIIGGIVGMFIGTAILPVVGSVLGALTFACVGALIGAVLGEQWKGRQIEESLEIG
;
A
#
# COMPACT_ATOMS: atom_id res chain seq x y z
N MET A 1 -8.04 -6.70 -20.98
CA MET A 1 -7.16 -7.81 -21.36
C MET A 1 -5.83 -7.61 -20.63
N PHE A 2 -5.77 -7.97 -19.34
CA PHE A 2 -4.54 -7.93 -18.55
C PHE A 2 -4.07 -9.37 -18.38
N TRP A 3 -2.97 -9.71 -19.05
CA TRP A 3 -2.36 -11.02 -19.05
C TRP A 3 -1.22 -10.99 -18.03
N PHE A 4 -1.50 -11.33 -16.77
CA PHE A 4 -0.45 -11.65 -15.81
C PHE A 4 -0.11 -13.15 -15.95
N PRO A 5 1.17 -13.51 -16.09
CA PRO A 5 1.55 -14.92 -16.23
C PRO A 5 1.28 -15.65 -14.91
N VAL A 6 0.43 -16.68 -14.97
CA VAL A 6 0.34 -17.71 -13.95
C VAL A 6 1.69 -18.41 -13.91
N ILE A 7 2.50 -18.12 -12.88
CA ILE A 7 3.80 -18.76 -12.69
C ILE A 7 3.53 -20.26 -12.45
N PRO A 8 4.15 -21.17 -13.23
CA PRO A 8 3.91 -22.60 -13.12
C PRO A 8 4.36 -23.11 -11.75
N ARG A 9 3.43 -23.80 -11.08
CA ARG A 9 3.54 -24.45 -9.79
C ARG A 9 4.61 -25.54 -9.85
N ASP A 10 5.73 -25.36 -9.17
CA ASP A 10 6.80 -26.35 -9.06
C ASP A 10 6.44 -27.41 -7.99
N ASP A 11 6.04 -28.59 -8.47
CA ASP A 11 5.61 -29.78 -7.70
C ASP A 11 6.58 -30.18 -6.55
N PHE A 12 7.82 -29.72 -6.61
CA PHE A 12 8.87 -30.01 -5.64
C PHE A 12 8.66 -29.32 -4.28
N PHE A 13 8.22 -28.06 -4.27
CA PHE A 13 7.90 -27.36 -3.01
C PHE A 13 6.60 -27.88 -2.39
N GLN A 14 5.62 -28.24 -3.21
CA GLN A 14 4.35 -28.81 -2.75
C GLN A 14 4.56 -30.19 -2.08
N LYS A 15 5.39 -31.06 -2.68
CA LYS A 15 5.71 -32.36 -2.07
C LYS A 15 6.51 -32.23 -0.79
N ASN A 16 7.54 -31.41 -0.76
CA ASN A 16 8.44 -31.35 0.40
C ASN A 16 7.83 -30.57 1.58
N GLY A 17 7.03 -29.53 1.32
CA GLY A 17 6.26 -28.83 2.34
C GLY A 17 5.18 -29.71 2.98
N ALA A 18 4.47 -30.50 2.16
CA ALA A 18 3.47 -31.45 2.65
C ALA A 18 4.10 -32.60 3.44
N VAL A 19 5.29 -33.09 3.04
CA VAL A 19 6.00 -34.17 3.77
C VAL A 19 6.59 -33.67 5.09
N ALA A 20 7.15 -32.46 5.13
CA ALA A 20 7.63 -31.84 6.37
C ALA A 20 6.48 -31.54 7.35
N ALA A 21 5.36 -31.01 6.85
CA ALA A 21 4.14 -30.81 7.63
C ALA A 21 3.58 -32.14 8.16
N LYS A 22 3.60 -33.20 7.35
CA LYS A 22 3.11 -34.53 7.74
C LYS A 22 4.01 -35.22 8.76
N ALA A 23 5.33 -35.04 8.67
CA ALA A 23 6.30 -35.57 9.63
C ALA A 23 6.24 -34.85 11.00
N LEU A 24 6.01 -33.54 11.00
CA LEU A 24 5.73 -32.78 12.23
C LEU A 24 4.37 -33.21 12.83
N SER A 25 3.40 -33.52 11.96
CA SER A 25 2.15 -34.19 12.27
C SER A 25 2.29 -35.68 12.62
N CYS A 26 3.41 -36.18 13.11
CA CYS A 26 3.45 -37.49 13.78
C CYS A 26 3.90 -37.41 15.24
N ARG A 27 4.44 -36.26 15.68
CA ARG A 27 5.03 -36.09 17.03
C ARG A 27 4.25 -35.18 17.97
N LEU A 28 3.23 -34.46 17.50
CA LEU A 28 2.43 -33.57 18.36
C LEU A 28 1.26 -34.31 19.04
N PRO A 29 1.00 -34.04 20.34
CA PRO A 29 -0.13 -34.60 21.08
C PRO A 29 -1.47 -34.23 20.44
N LEU A 30 -2.42 -35.17 20.47
CA LEU A 30 -3.76 -35.09 19.85
C LEU A 30 -4.54 -33.79 20.19
N ILE A 31 -4.29 -33.20 21.37
CA ILE A 31 -4.92 -31.96 21.81
C ILE A 31 -4.52 -30.76 20.94
N VAL A 32 -3.27 -30.65 20.48
CA VAL A 32 -2.83 -29.50 19.66
C VAL A 32 -3.32 -29.61 18.21
N ARG A 33 -3.53 -30.84 17.73
CA ARG A 33 -4.05 -31.09 16.37
C ARG A 33 -5.55 -30.81 16.23
N CYS A 34 -6.29 -30.88 17.34
CA CYS A 34 -7.73 -30.67 17.34
C CYS A 34 -8.13 -29.18 17.35
N SER A 35 -7.23 -28.27 17.76
CA SER A 35 -7.60 -26.88 18.09
C SER A 35 -7.32 -25.83 17.02
N LEU A 36 -6.55 -26.14 15.98
CA LEU A 36 -6.14 -25.16 14.98
C LEU A 36 -6.45 -25.66 13.58
N THR A 37 -7.75 -25.80 13.29
CA THR A 37 -8.21 -26.02 11.92
C THR A 37 -7.81 -24.81 11.07
N PRO A 38 -7.52 -24.98 9.77
CA PRO A 38 -7.14 -23.89 8.88
C PRO A 38 -8.17 -22.73 8.87
N GLU A 39 -9.43 -23.04 9.13
CA GLU A 39 -10.51 -22.06 9.25
C GLU A 39 -10.35 -21.14 10.47
N ILE A 40 -9.94 -21.66 11.63
CA ILE A 40 -9.71 -20.85 12.84
C ILE A 40 -8.56 -19.86 12.61
N ILE A 41 -7.50 -20.29 11.91
CA ILE A 41 -6.37 -19.43 11.56
C ILE A 41 -6.83 -18.31 10.62
N ALA A 42 -7.61 -18.64 9.58
CA ALA A 42 -8.16 -17.67 8.64
C ALA A 42 -8.99 -16.59 9.34
N ILE A 43 -9.89 -17.00 10.25
CA ILE A 43 -10.73 -16.08 11.02
C ILE A 43 -9.88 -15.19 11.94
N LEU A 44 -8.87 -15.76 12.59
CA LEU A 44 -7.97 -15.01 13.47
C LEU A 44 -7.15 -13.97 12.70
N LEU A 45 -6.59 -14.33 11.54
CA LEU A 45 -5.86 -13.40 10.67
C LEU A 45 -6.76 -12.28 10.14
N LEU A 46 -8.00 -12.61 9.75
CA LEU A 46 -8.97 -11.61 9.29
C LEU A 46 -9.38 -10.66 10.43
N THR A 47 -9.56 -11.19 11.63
CA THR A 47 -9.85 -10.38 12.83
C THR A 47 -8.69 -9.44 13.15
N LEU A 48 -7.46 -9.94 13.09
CA LEU A 48 -6.25 -9.13 13.28
C LEU A 48 -6.12 -8.05 12.21
N LEU A 49 -6.39 -8.38 10.94
CA LEU A 49 -6.40 -7.42 9.84
C LEU A 49 -7.44 -6.32 10.08
N PHE A 50 -8.66 -6.69 10.50
CA PHE A 50 -9.72 -5.73 10.78
C PHE A 50 -9.34 -4.79 11.92
N VAL A 51 -8.94 -5.34 13.07
CA VAL A 51 -8.53 -4.54 14.24
C VAL A 51 -7.33 -3.65 13.91
N GLY A 52 -6.32 -4.20 13.22
CA GLY A 52 -5.15 -3.46 12.77
C GLY A 52 -5.51 -2.33 11.81
N SER A 53 -6.49 -2.55 10.93
CA SER A 53 -6.98 -1.52 10.00
C SER A 53 -7.72 -0.40 10.74
N CYS A 54 -8.51 -0.72 11.77
CA CYS A 54 -9.14 0.29 12.62
C CYS A 54 -8.10 1.14 13.35
N ILE A 55 -7.06 0.51 13.90
CA ILE A 55 -5.96 1.23 14.57
C ILE A 55 -5.21 2.12 13.58
N ALA A 56 -4.85 1.58 12.40
CA ALA A 56 -4.21 2.34 11.35
C ALA A 56 -5.05 3.53 10.88
N TRP A 57 -6.37 3.35 10.75
CA TRP A 57 -7.26 4.46 10.43
C TRP A 57 -7.25 5.55 11.50
N LEU A 58 -7.19 5.19 12.79
CA LEU A 58 -7.08 6.15 13.89
C LEU A 58 -5.75 6.93 13.86
N THR A 59 -4.68 6.38 13.28
CA THR A 59 -3.40 7.12 13.19
C THR A 59 -3.45 8.31 12.22
N ASN A 60 -4.41 8.33 11.27
CA ASN A 60 -4.67 9.52 10.44
C ASN A 60 -5.02 10.75 11.31
N LEU A 61 -5.71 10.55 12.46
CA LEU A 61 -6.00 11.64 13.41
C LEU A 61 -4.73 12.27 14.00
N LEU A 62 -3.61 11.55 13.98
CA LEU A 62 -2.30 12.01 14.44
C LEU A 62 -1.45 12.56 13.28
N GLY A 63 -1.98 12.62 12.05
CA GLY A 63 -1.25 13.01 10.84
C GLY A 63 -0.24 11.96 10.36
N LEU A 64 -0.39 10.70 10.79
CA LEU A 64 0.43 9.60 10.30
C LEU A 64 -0.22 8.96 9.05
N PRO A 65 0.59 8.36 8.16
CA PRO A 65 0.11 7.75 6.92
C PRO A 65 -0.65 6.43 7.15
N GLY A 66 -1.78 6.48 7.87
CA GLY A 66 -2.52 5.32 8.34
C GLY A 66 -3.18 4.52 7.22
N ASN A 67 -3.63 5.19 6.15
CA ASN A 67 -4.20 4.50 4.98
C ASN A 67 -3.16 3.58 4.30
N TRP A 68 -1.88 3.97 4.32
CA TRP A 68 -0.79 3.14 3.80
C TRP A 68 -0.57 1.87 4.62
N MET A 69 -0.71 1.96 5.95
CA MET A 69 -0.61 0.80 6.82
C MET A 69 -1.73 -0.22 6.55
N ILE A 70 -2.94 0.24 6.21
CA ILE A 70 -4.07 -0.62 5.83
C ILE A 70 -3.74 -1.39 4.54
N VAL A 71 -3.21 -0.71 3.53
CA VAL A 71 -2.81 -1.34 2.26
C VAL A 71 -1.72 -2.39 2.49
N LEU A 72 -0.70 -2.06 3.30
CA LEU A 72 0.37 -3.00 3.63
C LEU A 72 -0.17 -4.23 4.36
N ALA A 73 -1.05 -4.05 5.34
CA ALA A 73 -1.66 -5.15 6.08
C ALA A 73 -2.51 -6.06 5.16
N ALA A 74 -3.29 -5.46 4.24
CA ALA A 74 -4.07 -6.21 3.26
C ALA A 74 -3.18 -6.97 2.26
N ALA A 75 -2.05 -6.38 1.83
CA ALA A 75 -1.09 -7.03 0.96
C ALA A 75 -0.39 -8.22 1.65
N ILE A 76 0.01 -8.05 2.93
CA ILE A 76 0.56 -9.14 3.74
C ILE A 76 -0.47 -10.26 3.89
N TYR A 77 -1.72 -9.92 4.18
CA TYR A 77 -2.80 -10.91 4.29
C TYR A 77 -2.99 -11.68 2.98
N ALA A 78 -3.10 -10.98 1.84
CA ALA A 78 -3.24 -11.60 0.52
C ALA A 78 -2.05 -12.50 0.17
N TYR A 79 -0.83 -12.07 0.51
CA TYR A 79 0.39 -12.86 0.31
C TYR A 79 0.40 -14.13 1.17
N LEU A 80 0.08 -14.01 2.46
CA LEU A 80 -0.03 -15.16 3.37
C LEU A 80 -1.11 -16.12 2.87
N TRP A 81 -2.27 -15.60 2.48
CA TRP A 81 -3.36 -16.41 1.93
C TRP A 81 -2.90 -17.23 0.72
N TYR A 82 -2.24 -16.59 -0.23
CA TYR A 82 -1.70 -17.24 -1.42
C TYR A 82 -0.61 -18.27 -1.08
N SER A 83 0.33 -17.91 -0.20
CA SER A 83 1.46 -18.78 0.18
C SER A 83 1.03 -20.04 0.93
N TRP A 84 -0.10 -20.00 1.63
CA TRP A 84 -0.60 -21.12 2.44
C TRP A 84 -1.54 -22.04 1.64
N GLY A 85 -1.89 -21.66 0.41
CA GLY A 85 -2.67 -22.47 -0.51
C GLY A 85 -4.12 -22.68 -0.09
N TRP A 86 -4.71 -21.74 0.64
CA TRP A 86 -6.13 -21.79 1.01
C TRP A 86 -7.04 -21.54 -0.19
N GLU A 87 -8.20 -22.21 -0.21
CA GLU A 87 -9.18 -22.04 -1.28
C GLU A 87 -9.76 -20.63 -1.28
N THR A 88 -10.01 -20.09 -2.47
CA THR A 88 -10.69 -18.81 -2.66
C THR A 88 -12.14 -18.92 -2.19
N GLY A 89 -12.50 -18.15 -1.17
CA GLY A 89 -13.84 -18.09 -0.58
C GLY A 89 -14.15 -16.69 -0.05
N MET A 90 -15.24 -16.54 0.73
CA MET A 90 -15.71 -15.22 1.21
C MET A 90 -14.71 -14.48 2.11
N THR A 91 -13.74 -15.19 2.69
CA THR A 91 -12.69 -14.62 3.55
C THR A 91 -11.43 -14.25 2.79
N ALA A 92 -11.31 -14.65 1.51
CA ALA A 92 -10.13 -14.38 0.71
C ALA A 92 -10.11 -12.92 0.26
N ILE A 93 -9.01 -12.22 0.53
CA ILE A 93 -8.70 -10.93 -0.08
C ILE A 93 -7.71 -11.20 -1.21
N GLU A 94 -8.19 -11.08 -2.43
CA GLU A 94 -7.37 -11.26 -3.62
C GLU A 94 -6.64 -9.97 -3.99
N TRP A 95 -5.60 -10.08 -4.81
CA TRP A 95 -4.81 -8.95 -5.32
C TRP A 95 -5.64 -7.80 -5.92
N PRO A 96 -6.76 -8.02 -6.64
CA PRO A 96 -7.64 -6.93 -7.07
C PRO A 96 -8.19 -6.09 -5.90
N GLY A 97 -8.53 -6.73 -4.78
CA GLY A 97 -8.97 -6.02 -3.56
C GLY A 97 -7.86 -5.13 -3.00
N VAL A 98 -6.62 -5.63 -2.99
CA VAL A 98 -5.44 -4.84 -2.56
C VAL A 98 -5.21 -3.64 -3.48
N VAL A 99 -5.37 -3.80 -4.80
CA VAL A 99 -5.26 -2.69 -5.76
C VAL A 99 -6.33 -1.63 -5.53
N ILE A 100 -7.58 -2.03 -5.26
CA ILE A 100 -8.66 -1.09 -4.92
C ILE A 100 -8.31 -0.32 -3.63
N LEU A 101 -7.85 -1.02 -2.59
CA LEU A 101 -7.41 -0.38 -1.34
C LEU A 101 -6.26 0.59 -1.56
N PHE A 102 -5.30 0.26 -2.42
CA PHE A 102 -4.19 1.14 -2.79
C PHE A 102 -4.69 2.43 -3.45
N VAL A 103 -5.62 2.34 -4.41
CA VAL A 103 -6.21 3.52 -5.05
C VAL A 103 -7.00 4.35 -4.05
N LEU A 104 -7.77 3.73 -3.16
CA LEU A 104 -8.50 4.43 -2.11
C LEU A 104 -7.56 5.12 -1.11
N ALA A 105 -6.45 4.48 -0.74
CA ALA A 105 -5.44 5.07 0.14
C ALA A 105 -4.78 6.28 -0.49
N LEU A 106 -4.44 6.21 -1.78
CA LEU A 106 -3.92 7.36 -2.55
C LEU A 106 -4.90 8.54 -2.53
N LEU A 107 -6.19 8.28 -2.76
CA LEU A 107 -7.21 9.32 -2.72
C LEU A 107 -7.39 9.89 -1.31
N GLY A 108 -7.44 9.03 -0.28
CA GLY A 108 -7.61 9.42 1.11
C GLY A 108 -6.48 10.31 1.61
N GLU A 109 -5.24 9.88 1.41
CA GLU A 109 -4.04 10.67 1.77
C GLU A 109 -3.98 11.98 0.99
N GLY A 110 -4.37 11.96 -0.28
CA GLY A 110 -4.49 13.17 -1.08
C GLY A 110 -5.46 14.20 -0.52
N LEU A 111 -6.65 13.74 -0.12
CA LEU A 111 -7.65 14.60 0.50
C LEU A 111 -7.16 15.11 1.86
N GLU A 112 -6.44 14.30 2.61
CA GLU A 112 -5.86 14.66 3.91
C GLU A 112 -4.77 15.73 3.76
N LEU A 113 -3.90 15.60 2.75
CA LEU A 113 -2.90 16.62 2.38
C LEU A 113 -3.56 17.93 1.92
N VAL A 114 -4.61 17.87 1.10
CA VAL A 114 -5.34 19.06 0.66
C VAL A 114 -6.09 19.72 1.82
N ALA A 115 -6.68 18.94 2.71
CA ALA A 115 -7.35 19.44 3.92
C ALA A 115 -6.35 20.08 4.89
N GLY A 116 -5.19 19.46 5.10
CA GLY A 116 -4.08 19.99 5.88
C GLY A 116 -3.55 21.31 5.30
N ALA A 117 -3.30 21.35 3.99
CA ALA A 117 -2.87 22.57 3.30
C ALA A 117 -3.93 23.68 3.33
N ALA A 118 -5.21 23.34 3.25
CA ALA A 118 -6.31 24.31 3.37
C ALA A 118 -6.48 24.85 4.80
N GLY A 119 -6.07 24.09 5.82
CA GLY A 119 -5.96 24.53 7.21
C GLY A 119 -4.71 25.39 7.48
N ALA A 120 -3.60 25.12 6.79
CA ALA A 120 -2.33 25.83 6.89
C ALA A 120 -2.27 27.18 6.13
N LYS A 121 -3.42 27.80 5.84
CA LYS A 121 -3.54 29.10 5.15
C LYS A 121 -2.78 30.26 5.79
N GLY A 122 -2.16 30.07 6.96
CA GLY A 122 -1.23 31.02 7.56
C GLY A 122 0.07 31.24 6.76
N VAL A 123 0.46 30.32 5.85
CA VAL A 123 1.76 30.39 5.14
C VAL A 123 1.64 30.84 3.66
N GLY A 124 0.44 31.23 3.21
CA GLY A 124 0.30 31.95 1.93
C GLY A 124 0.34 31.12 0.63
N GLY A 125 0.32 29.79 0.68
CA GLY A 125 0.19 28.93 -0.51
C GLY A 125 -1.19 29.05 -1.19
N SER A 126 -1.24 28.96 -2.52
CA SER A 126 -2.48 29.03 -3.29
C SER A 126 -3.16 27.67 -3.40
N LYS A 127 -4.50 27.68 -3.50
CA LYS A 127 -5.31 26.48 -3.77
C LYS A 127 -4.89 25.79 -5.08
N ARG A 128 -4.39 26.55 -6.06
CA ARG A 128 -3.95 26.04 -7.36
C ARG A 128 -2.62 25.30 -7.23
N GLY A 129 -1.67 25.86 -6.47
CA GLY A 129 -0.41 25.22 -6.07
C GLY A 129 -0.65 23.87 -5.40
N ALA A 130 -1.55 23.81 -4.41
CA ALA A 130 -1.88 22.56 -3.73
C ALA A 130 -2.47 21.48 -4.67
N ILE A 131 -3.40 21.86 -5.54
CA ILE A 131 -4.01 20.92 -6.49
C ILE A 131 -2.99 20.41 -7.51
N LEU A 132 -2.17 21.30 -8.08
CA LEU A 132 -1.13 20.93 -9.03
C LEU A 132 -0.04 20.09 -8.38
N SER A 133 0.38 20.41 -7.16
CA SER A 133 1.31 19.60 -6.36
C SER A 133 0.80 18.17 -6.20
N PHE A 134 -0.46 18.01 -5.80
CA PHE A 134 -1.06 16.68 -5.64
C PHE A 134 -1.13 15.88 -6.95
N LEU A 135 -1.60 16.51 -8.04
CA LEU A 135 -1.73 15.83 -9.34
C LEU A 135 -0.36 15.44 -9.91
N VAL A 136 0.63 16.32 -9.84
CA VAL A 136 1.97 16.06 -10.36
C VAL A 136 2.72 15.07 -9.46
N SER A 137 2.45 15.04 -8.16
CA SER A 137 2.94 14.02 -7.23
C SER A 137 2.45 12.62 -7.59
N ILE A 138 1.16 12.45 -7.92
CA ILE A 138 0.64 11.14 -8.37
C ILE A 138 1.33 10.70 -9.66
N ILE A 139 1.41 11.59 -10.65
CA ILE A 139 2.07 11.28 -11.93
C ILE A 139 3.53 10.93 -11.70
N GLY A 140 4.22 11.72 -10.88
CA GLY A 140 5.61 11.49 -10.46
C GLY A 140 5.77 10.13 -9.80
N GLY A 141 4.92 9.78 -8.83
CA GLY A 141 4.98 8.50 -8.14
C GLY A 141 4.75 7.30 -9.06
N ILE A 142 3.80 7.39 -10.00
CA ILE A 142 3.56 6.33 -11.00
C ILE A 142 4.77 6.17 -11.91
N VAL A 143 5.31 7.27 -12.45
CA VAL A 143 6.49 7.25 -13.32
C VAL A 143 7.71 6.71 -12.56
N GLY A 144 7.92 7.18 -11.33
CA GLY A 144 8.98 6.74 -10.45
C GLY A 144 8.89 5.27 -10.07
N MET A 145 7.68 4.73 -9.91
CA MET A 145 7.50 3.30 -9.69
C MET A 145 8.07 2.47 -10.86
N PHE A 146 7.73 2.82 -12.10
CA PHE A 146 8.23 2.10 -13.27
C PHE A 146 9.75 2.24 -13.44
N ILE A 147 10.26 3.47 -13.29
CA ILE A 147 11.71 3.74 -13.37
C ILE A 147 12.45 2.98 -12.27
N GLY A 148 11.94 3.03 -11.04
CA GLY A 148 12.53 2.37 -9.89
C GLY A 148 12.52 0.85 -10.00
N THR A 149 11.42 0.27 -10.51
CA THR A 149 11.33 -1.18 -10.76
C THR A 149 12.40 -1.67 -11.74
N ALA A 150 12.75 -0.84 -12.74
CA ALA A 150 13.78 -1.19 -13.72
C ALA A 150 15.20 -1.27 -13.12
N ILE A 151 15.46 -0.58 -12.01
CA ILE A 151 16.77 -0.59 -11.33
C ILE A 151 16.86 -1.73 -10.32
N LEU A 152 15.87 -1.83 -9.41
CA LEU A 152 15.81 -2.84 -8.37
C LEU A 152 14.37 -3.36 -8.26
N PRO A 153 14.12 -4.65 -8.54
CA PRO A 153 12.80 -5.24 -8.38
C PRO A 153 12.31 -5.09 -6.94
N VAL A 154 11.05 -4.69 -6.75
CA VAL A 154 10.36 -4.53 -5.45
C VAL A 154 10.85 -3.37 -4.58
N VAL A 155 12.17 -3.24 -4.32
CA VAL A 155 12.70 -2.14 -3.49
C VAL A 155 12.76 -0.85 -4.30
N GLY A 156 13.20 -0.94 -5.55
CA GLY A 156 13.31 0.19 -6.44
C GLY A 156 11.95 0.79 -6.79
N SER A 157 10.89 -0.02 -6.92
CA SER A 157 9.54 0.49 -7.19
C SER A 157 9.04 1.40 -6.07
N VAL A 158 9.33 1.07 -4.81
CA VAL A 158 8.93 1.87 -3.65
C VAL A 158 9.77 3.15 -3.56
N LEU A 159 11.10 3.03 -3.63
CA LEU A 159 12.00 4.20 -3.57
C LEU A 159 11.78 5.16 -4.73
N GLY A 160 11.58 4.62 -5.94
CA GLY A 160 11.28 5.39 -7.13
C GLY A 160 9.93 6.10 -7.02
N ALA A 161 8.88 5.43 -6.56
CA ALA A 161 7.59 6.06 -6.35
C ALA A 161 7.69 7.22 -5.33
N LEU A 162 8.37 7.01 -4.20
CA LEU A 162 8.53 8.03 -3.16
C LEU A 162 9.33 9.25 -3.66
N THR A 163 10.50 9.02 -4.25
CA THR A 163 11.37 10.10 -4.70
C THR A 163 10.73 10.95 -5.79
N PHE A 164 10.13 10.32 -6.81
CA PHE A 164 9.48 11.06 -7.88
C PHE A 164 8.12 11.65 -7.46
N ALA A 165 7.41 11.08 -6.49
CA ALA A 165 6.23 11.73 -5.92
C ALA A 165 6.60 13.02 -5.19
N CYS A 166 7.67 13.01 -4.36
CA CYS A 166 8.15 14.22 -3.68
C CYS A 166 8.62 15.29 -4.68
N VAL A 167 9.42 14.89 -5.68
CA VAL A 167 9.87 15.81 -6.73
C VAL A 167 8.69 16.34 -7.55
N GLY A 168 7.73 15.47 -7.88
CA GLY A 168 6.51 15.86 -8.58
C GLY A 168 5.65 16.82 -7.76
N ALA A 169 5.53 16.61 -6.44
CA ALA A 169 4.82 17.51 -5.55
C ALA A 169 5.44 18.91 -5.53
N LEU A 170 6.77 19.01 -5.43
CA LEU A 170 7.49 20.28 -5.46
C LEU A 170 7.30 20.99 -6.81
N ILE A 171 7.47 20.28 -7.92
CA ILE A 171 7.27 20.83 -9.27
C ILE A 171 5.82 21.33 -9.42
N GLY A 172 4.83 20.54 -9.00
CA GLY A 172 3.43 20.94 -9.10
C GLY A 172 3.08 22.14 -8.23
N ALA A 173 3.66 22.26 -7.03
CA ALA A 173 3.50 23.42 -6.17
C ALA A 173 4.05 24.69 -6.83
N VAL A 174 5.30 24.63 -7.32
CA VAL A 174 5.97 25.75 -8.00
C VAL A 174 5.21 26.17 -9.26
N LEU A 175 4.78 25.22 -10.10
CA LEU A 175 4.01 25.52 -11.31
C LEU A 175 2.66 26.18 -10.98
N GLY A 176 1.99 25.75 -9.91
CA GLY A 176 0.72 26.33 -9.52
C GLY A 176 0.83 27.74 -8.92
N GLU A 177 1.93 28.06 -8.25
CA GLU A 177 2.23 29.43 -7.80
C GLU A 177 2.67 30.34 -8.96
N GLN A 178 3.50 29.83 -9.88
CA GLN A 178 3.92 30.57 -11.09
C GLN A 178 2.72 30.95 -11.96
N TRP A 179 1.73 30.06 -12.10
CA TRP A 179 0.51 30.37 -12.84
C TRP A 179 -0.33 31.48 -12.19
N LYS A 180 -0.11 31.75 -10.91
CA LYS A 180 -0.70 32.88 -10.18
C LYS A 180 0.12 34.17 -10.31
N GLY A 181 1.26 34.13 -11.00
CA GLY A 181 2.15 35.27 -11.26
C GLY A 181 3.21 35.53 -10.18
N ARG A 182 3.46 34.55 -9.29
CA ARG A 182 4.54 34.65 -8.29
C ARG A 182 5.91 34.37 -8.89
N GLN A 183 6.93 35.01 -8.32
CA GLN A 183 8.33 34.76 -8.69
C GLN A 183 8.78 33.37 -8.24
N ILE A 184 9.79 32.82 -8.90
CA ILE A 184 10.25 31.44 -8.68
C ILE A 184 10.84 31.30 -7.28
N GLU A 185 11.56 32.32 -6.79
CA GLU A 185 12.12 32.35 -5.44
C GLU A 185 11.03 32.25 -4.36
N GLU A 186 9.96 33.04 -4.49
CA GLU A 186 8.79 32.98 -3.59
C GLU A 186 8.07 31.63 -3.67
N SER A 187 8.06 31.00 -4.85
CA SER A 187 7.39 29.72 -5.07
C SER A 187 8.18 28.54 -4.50
N LEU A 188 9.51 28.63 -4.47
CA LEU A 188 10.41 27.65 -3.87
C LEU A 188 10.42 27.71 -2.34
N GLU A 189 10.14 28.87 -1.75
CA GLU A 189 10.00 28.99 -0.29
C GLU A 189 8.69 28.36 0.23
N ILE A 190 7.69 28.21 -0.63
CA ILE A 190 6.35 27.69 -0.31
C ILE A 190 6.22 26.17 -0.58
N GLY A 191 6.94 25.64 -1.57
CA GLY A 191 6.86 24.25 -2.02
C GLY A 191 7.72 23.30 -1.19
#